data_AF-A0A8H6A322-F1
#
_entry.id   AF-A0A8H6A322-F1
#
_cell.length_a   1.000
_cell.length_b   1.000
_cell.length_c   1.000
_cell.angle_alpha   90.00
_cell.angle_beta   90.00
_cell.angle_gamma   90.00
#
_symmetry.space_group_name_H-M   'P 1'
#
loop_
_entity.id
_entity.type
_entity.pdbx_description
1 polymer ?
#
loop_
_entity_poly.entity_id
_entity_poly.type
_entity_poly.pdbx_seq_one_letter_code
_entity_poly.pdbx_strand_id
1 'polypeptide(L)'
;MPKPQSEACITRGIQEECKYSAPNEDREAIAQAEMITELRGKVNRLQEQMAQRVAYRSSFNDPEEEEETAAMEIVYSALRLGSEDLVWRIVGRIRDGEDLRELARDVARDIGIEDDCSV
;
A
#
# COMPACT_ATOMS: atom_id res chain seq x y z
N MET A 1 -34.30 -19.94 35.30
CA MET A 1 -33.84 -21.35 35.41
C MET A 1 -32.46 -21.36 36.04
N PRO A 2 -32.22 -22.11 37.12
CA PRO A 2 -30.93 -22.11 37.83
C PRO A 2 -29.91 -22.93 37.03
N LYS A 3 -28.71 -22.40 36.84
CA LYS A 3 -27.61 -23.07 36.13
C LYS A 3 -27.05 -24.23 36.97
N PRO A 4 -26.60 -25.33 36.32
CA PRO A 4 -26.11 -26.50 37.04
C PRO A 4 -24.79 -26.17 37.74
N GLN A 5 -24.73 -26.43 39.04
CA GLN A 5 -23.46 -26.53 39.75
C GLN A 5 -22.72 -27.77 39.22
N SER A 6 -21.39 -27.71 39.06
CA SER A 6 -20.61 -28.90 38.74
C SER A 6 -20.83 -29.95 39.83
N GLU A 7 -21.14 -31.20 39.46
CA GLU A 7 -21.42 -32.29 40.41
C GLU A 7 -20.36 -32.42 41.51
N ALA A 8 -19.09 -32.16 41.18
CA ALA A 8 -17.97 -32.16 42.11
C ALA A 8 -18.12 -31.22 43.32
N CYS A 9 -18.85 -30.11 43.18
CA CYS A 9 -19.11 -29.15 44.27
C CYS A 9 -20.23 -29.62 45.20
N ILE A 10 -21.24 -30.30 44.64
CA ILE A 10 -22.36 -30.85 45.38
C ILE A 10 -21.88 -32.00 46.26
N THR A 11 -21.02 -32.88 45.72
CA THR A 11 -20.47 -34.02 46.48
C THR A 11 -19.54 -33.61 47.62
N ARG A 12 -18.95 -32.40 47.56
CA ARG A 12 -18.01 -31.89 48.57
C ARG A 12 -18.65 -30.99 49.63
N GLY A 13 -19.94 -30.68 49.53
CA GLY A 13 -20.68 -29.89 50.53
C GLY A 13 -20.25 -28.41 50.63
N ILE A 14 -19.47 -27.92 49.67
CA ILE A 14 -18.90 -26.55 49.64
C ILE A 14 -19.55 -25.70 48.54
N GLN A 15 -20.88 -25.75 48.46
CA GLN A 15 -21.66 -25.08 47.42
C GLN A 15 -21.47 -23.55 47.41
N GLU A 16 -21.20 -22.97 48.57
CA GLU A 16 -20.91 -21.54 48.76
C GLU A 16 -19.53 -21.12 48.21
N GLU A 17 -18.57 -22.05 48.13
CA GLU A 17 -17.20 -21.79 47.63
C GLU A 17 -17.09 -21.96 46.11
N CYS A 18 -18.02 -22.68 45.48
CA CYS A 18 -18.11 -22.80 44.02
C CYS A 18 -18.74 -21.56 43.36
N LYS A 19 -18.49 -20.38 43.93
CA LYS A 19 -18.94 -19.06 43.48
C LYS A 19 -18.00 -18.40 42.46
N TYR A 20 -17.00 -19.13 41.96
CA TYR A 20 -16.08 -18.67 40.92
C TYR A 20 -16.08 -19.62 39.73
N SER A 21 -17.19 -19.63 38.99
CA SER A 21 -17.06 -19.71 37.54
C SER A 21 -17.06 -18.28 37.07
N ALA A 22 -15.96 -17.83 36.46
CA ALA A 22 -15.81 -16.49 35.91
C ALA A 22 -17.14 -16.00 35.31
N PRO A 23 -17.60 -14.76 35.64
CA PRO A 23 -18.85 -14.23 35.11
C PRO A 23 -18.88 -14.41 33.59
N ASN A 24 -20.07 -14.63 33.02
CA ASN A 24 -20.23 -14.90 31.59
C ASN A 24 -19.49 -13.86 30.72
N GLU A 25 -19.39 -12.63 31.22
CA GLU A 25 -18.65 -11.51 30.67
C GLU A 25 -17.14 -11.77 30.56
N ASP A 26 -16.49 -12.39 31.54
CA ASP A 26 -15.08 -12.78 31.47
C ASP A 26 -14.85 -13.90 30.45
N ARG A 27 -15.81 -14.83 30.32
CA ARG A 27 -15.74 -15.90 29.29
C ARG A 27 -15.88 -15.32 27.89
N GLU A 28 -16.80 -14.37 27.71
CA GLU A 28 -16.98 -13.63 26.46
C GLU A 28 -15.76 -12.77 26.14
N ALA A 29 -15.17 -12.10 27.13
CA ALA A 29 -13.94 -11.32 26.97
C ALA A 29 -12.74 -12.20 26.56
N ILE A 30 -12.62 -13.40 27.12
CA ILE A 30 -11.57 -14.37 26.72
C ILE A 30 -11.81 -14.87 25.29
N ALA A 31 -13.04 -15.24 24.92
CA ALA A 31 -13.36 -15.68 23.56
C ALA A 31 -13.12 -14.57 22.52
N GLN A 32 -13.43 -13.31 22.87
CA GLN A 32 -13.10 -12.16 22.05
C GLN A 32 -11.59 -11.92 21.96
N ALA A 33 -10.84 -12.14 23.04
CA ALA A 33 -9.39 -12.00 23.04
C ALA A 33 -8.72 -13.00 22.07
N GLU A 34 -9.18 -14.24 22.02
CA GLU A 34 -8.69 -15.24 21.05
C GLU A 34 -8.94 -14.78 19.60
N MET A 35 -10.15 -14.31 19.30
CA MET A 35 -10.48 -13.76 17.98
C MET A 35 -9.62 -12.55 17.61
N ILE A 36 -9.37 -11.63 18.56
CA ILE A 36 -8.50 -10.48 18.35
C ILE A 36 -7.06 -10.92 18.05
N THR A 37 -6.54 -11.93 18.76
CA THR A 37 -5.19 -12.45 18.49
C THR A 37 -5.09 -13.11 17.11
N GLU A 38 -6.12 -13.85 16.70
CA GLU A 38 -6.18 -14.46 15.37
C GLU A 38 -6.20 -13.39 14.26
N LEU A 39 -7.04 -12.37 14.42
CA LEU A 39 -7.14 -11.26 13.46
C LEU A 39 -5.83 -10.47 13.38
N ARG A 40 -5.19 -10.18 14.52
CA ARG A 40 -3.86 -9.54 14.54
C ARG A 40 -2.82 -10.41 13.83
N GLY A 41 -2.85 -11.72 14.03
CA GLY A 41 -1.97 -12.65 13.32
C GLY A 41 -2.21 -12.65 11.80
N LYS A 42 -3.47 -12.61 11.36
CA LYS A 42 -3.83 -12.51 9.94
C LYS A 42 -3.38 -11.19 9.32
N VAL A 43 -3.59 -10.06 10.00
CA VAL A 43 -3.14 -8.74 9.56
C VAL A 43 -1.62 -8.71 9.43
N ASN A 44 -0.87 -9.19 10.42
CA ASN A 44 0.59 -9.21 10.38
C ASN A 44 1.10 -10.05 9.19
N ARG A 45 0.53 -11.24 8.97
CA ARG A 45 0.89 -12.09 7.82
C ARG A 45 0.62 -11.41 6.48
N LEU A 46 -0.53 -10.73 6.35
CA LEU A 46 -0.86 -9.99 5.14
C LEU A 46 0.07 -8.80 4.93
N GLN A 47 0.38 -8.06 5.99
CA GLN A 47 1.34 -6.97 5.96
C GLN A 47 2.74 -7.46 5.56
N GLU A 48 3.21 -8.59 6.09
CA GLU A 48 4.47 -9.22 5.69
C GLU A 48 4.46 -9.65 4.22
N GLN A 49 3.38 -10.27 3.74
CA GLN A 49 3.24 -10.65 2.32
C GLN A 49 3.26 -9.43 1.39
N MET A 50 2.60 -8.33 1.80
CA MET A 50 2.62 -7.08 1.05
C MET A 50 4.01 -6.45 1.05
N ALA A 51 4.67 -6.39 2.21
CA ALA A 51 6.02 -5.86 2.34
C ALA A 51 7.02 -6.65 1.49
N GLN A 52 6.91 -7.99 1.47
CA GLN A 52 7.74 -8.85 0.62
C GLN A 52 7.48 -8.63 -0.87
N ARG A 53 6.22 -8.47 -1.30
CA ARG A 53 5.88 -8.17 -2.70
C ARG A 53 6.39 -6.80 -3.14
N VAL A 54 6.28 -5.79 -2.27
CA VAL A 54 6.79 -4.44 -2.53
C VAL A 54 8.32 -4.46 -2.59
N ALA A 55 8.99 -5.13 -1.65
CA ALA A 55 10.44 -5.28 -1.66
C ALA A 55 10.93 -6.05 -2.90
N TYR A 56 10.24 -7.12 -3.29
CA TYR A 56 10.55 -7.85 -4.51
C TYR A 56 10.41 -6.96 -5.75
N ARG A 57 9.30 -6.23 -5.89
CA ARG A 57 9.08 -5.30 -7.01
C ARG A 57 10.12 -4.17 -7.03
N SER A 58 10.46 -3.63 -5.87
CA SER A 58 11.48 -2.59 -5.72
C SER A 58 12.90 -3.11 -5.99
N SER A 59 13.16 -4.41 -5.83
CA SER A 59 14.48 -4.99 -6.06
C SER A 59 14.83 -5.15 -7.55
N PHE A 60 13.84 -5.04 -8.45
CA PHE A 60 14.03 -5.08 -9.90
C PHE A 60 13.79 -3.74 -10.60
N ASN A 61 13.20 -2.77 -9.90
CA ASN A 61 13.09 -1.41 -10.40
C ASN A 61 14.36 -0.67 -9.97
N ASP A 62 15.30 -0.52 -10.90
CA ASP A 62 16.37 0.46 -10.72
C ASP A 62 15.72 1.85 -10.76
N PRO A 63 15.83 2.66 -9.68
CA PRO A 63 15.27 4.01 -9.67
C PRO A 63 15.82 4.87 -10.82
N GLU A 64 17.01 4.57 -11.34
CA GLU A 64 17.57 5.24 -12.51
C GLU A 64 16.82 4.88 -13.79
N GLU A 65 16.35 3.65 -13.95
CA GLU A 65 15.56 3.19 -15.11
C GLU A 65 14.12 3.73 -15.06
N GLU A 66 13.55 3.85 -13.86
CA GLU A 66 12.23 4.49 -13.68
C GLU A 66 12.26 5.97 -14.07
N GLU A 67 13.33 6.70 -13.71
CA GLU A 67 13.49 8.10 -14.13
C GLU A 67 13.70 8.23 -15.65
N GLU A 68 14.47 7.32 -16.25
CA GLU A 68 14.71 7.33 -17.70
C GLU A 68 13.45 6.99 -18.50
N THR A 69 12.68 6.00 -18.04
CA THR A 69 11.40 5.64 -18.67
C THR A 69 10.39 6.79 -18.55
N ALA A 70 10.32 7.47 -17.40
CA ALA A 70 9.50 8.66 -17.24
C ALA A 70 9.93 9.80 -18.18
N ALA A 71 11.24 10.04 -18.32
CA ALA A 71 11.77 11.03 -19.26
C ALA A 71 11.39 10.67 -20.71
N MET A 72 11.48 9.39 -21.08
CA MET A 72 11.09 8.89 -22.39
C MET A 72 9.60 9.08 -22.66
N GLU A 73 8.73 8.83 -21.67
CA GLU A 73 7.29 9.02 -21.79
C GLU A 73 6.93 10.50 -22.02
N ILE A 74 7.60 11.43 -21.34
CA ILE A 74 7.41 12.88 -21.53
C ILE A 74 7.78 13.29 -22.95
N VAL A 75 8.98 12.90 -23.40
CA VAL A 75 9.45 13.23 -24.76
C VAL A 75 8.55 12.60 -25.82
N TYR A 76 8.14 11.34 -25.64
CA TYR A 76 7.22 10.68 -26.55
C TYR A 76 5.86 11.39 -26.63
N SER A 77 5.32 11.82 -25.50
CA SER A 77 4.06 12.56 -25.45
C SER A 77 4.17 13.88 -26.22
N ALA A 78 5.29 14.59 -26.06
CA ALA A 78 5.58 15.82 -26.79
C ALA A 78 5.72 15.59 -28.30
N LEU A 79 6.41 14.52 -28.71
CA LEU A 79 6.55 14.15 -30.12
C LEU A 79 5.21 13.77 -30.76
N ARG A 80 4.30 13.18 -29.97
CA ARG A 80 3.01 12.70 -30.44
C ARG A 80 1.93 13.78 -30.49
N LEU A 81 1.92 14.68 -29.51
CA LEU A 81 0.84 15.64 -29.29
C LEU A 81 1.26 17.10 -29.44
N GLY A 82 2.56 17.38 -29.47
CA GLY A 82 3.09 18.73 -29.56
C GLY A 82 2.94 19.37 -30.95
N SER A 83 3.16 20.68 -31.00
CA SER A 83 3.21 21.44 -32.24
C SER A 83 4.39 21.02 -33.12
N GLU A 84 4.28 21.22 -34.44
CA GLU A 84 5.34 20.85 -35.39
C GLU A 84 6.69 21.50 -35.03
N ASP A 85 6.67 22.78 -34.63
CA ASP A 85 7.87 23.52 -34.20
C ASP A 85 8.52 22.92 -32.94
N LEU A 86 7.71 22.47 -31.98
CA LEU A 86 8.20 21.79 -30.78
C LEU A 86 8.85 20.45 -31.14
N VAL A 87 8.22 19.67 -32.03
CA VAL A 87 8.75 18.39 -32.51
C VAL A 87 10.10 18.59 -33.21
N TRP A 88 10.20 19.56 -34.13
CA TRP A 88 11.46 19.85 -34.82
C TRP A 88 12.59 20.21 -33.86
N ARG A 89 12.28 21.01 -32.83
CA ARG A 89 13.24 21.39 -31.79
C ARG A 89 13.72 20.17 -31.00
N ILE A 90 12.79 19.31 -30.55
CA ILE A 90 13.10 18.10 -29.80
C ILE A 90 13.97 17.15 -30.63
N VAL A 91 13.59 16.87 -31.88
CA VAL A 91 14.36 15.97 -32.77
C VAL A 91 15.74 16.52 -33.08
N GLY A 92 15.89 17.84 -33.24
CA GLY A 92 17.19 18.49 -33.39
C GLY A 92 18.12 18.21 -32.21
N ARG A 93 17.63 18.45 -30.99
CA ARG A 93 18.37 18.20 -29.74
C ARG A 93 18.77 16.73 -29.57
N ILE A 94 17.87 15.79 -29.91
CA ILE A 94 18.18 14.35 -29.91
C ILE A 94 19.31 14.01 -30.88
N ARG A 95 19.31 14.61 -32.08
CA ARG A 95 20.36 14.38 -33.08
C ARG A 95 21.72 14.97 -32.66
N ASP A 96 21.69 16.06 -31.90
CA ASP A 96 22.88 16.68 -31.32
C ASP A 96 23.45 15.86 -30.14
N GLY A 97 22.75 14.81 -29.72
CA GLY A 97 23.19 13.88 -28.67
C GLY A 97 22.93 14.38 -27.26
N GLU A 98 21.98 15.30 -27.08
CA GLU A 98 21.59 15.82 -25.77
C GLU A 98 20.96 14.73 -24.89
N ASP A 99 21.18 14.84 -23.57
CA ASP A 99 20.64 13.90 -22.60
C ASP A 99 19.10 13.93 -22.57
N LEU A 100 18.50 12.73 -22.55
CA LEU A 100 17.05 12.58 -22.62
C LEU A 100 16.35 13.11 -21.36
N ARG A 101 16.99 13.04 -20.18
CA ARG A 101 16.41 13.54 -18.93
C ARG A 101 16.42 15.07 -18.88
N GLU A 102 17.48 15.69 -19.37
CA GLU A 102 17.56 17.14 -19.54
C GLU A 102 16.52 17.65 -20.55
N LEU A 103 16.44 16.99 -21.71
CA LEU A 103 15.43 17.27 -22.72
C LEU A 103 14.01 17.14 -22.17
N ALA A 104 13.71 16.06 -21.44
CA ALA A 104 12.40 15.84 -20.83
C ALA A 104 12.03 16.92 -19.80
N ARG A 105 12.98 17.39 -18.99
CA ARG A 105 12.75 18.48 -18.02
C ARG A 105 12.35 19.79 -18.70
N ASP A 106 13.00 20.13 -19.81
CA ASP A 106 12.66 21.33 -20.57
C ASP A 106 11.34 21.18 -21.30
N VAL A 107 11.09 20.02 -21.90
CA VAL A 107 9.82 19.71 -22.57
C VAL A 107 8.64 19.74 -21.60
N ALA A 108 8.79 19.17 -20.40
CA ALA A 108 7.76 19.24 -19.36
C ALA A 108 7.47 20.68 -18.94
N ARG A 109 8.49 21.55 -18.92
CA ARG A 109 8.34 22.98 -18.64
C ARG A 109 7.58 23.69 -19.76
N ASP A 110 7.92 23.41 -21.02
CA ASP A 110 7.30 24.03 -22.18
C ASP A 110 5.82 23.60 -22.34
N ILE A 111 5.51 22.31 -22.13
CA ILE A 111 4.13 21.79 -22.18
C ILE A 111 3.28 22.33 -21.03
N GLY A 112 3.85 22.50 -19.84
CA GLY A 112 3.16 23.07 -18.68
C GLY A 112 2.81 24.56 -18.80
N ILE A 113 3.30 25.26 -19.83
CA ILE A 113 3.01 26.67 -20.10
C ILE A 113 1.86 26.84 -21.12
N GLU A 114 1.53 25.81 -21.91
CA GLU A 114 0.55 25.92 -23.00
C GLU A 114 -0.92 25.68 -22.57
N ASP A 115 -1.18 25.20 -21.35
CA ASP A 115 -2.55 24.94 -20.84
C ASP A 115 -3.29 26.21 -20.34
N ASP A 116 -2.63 27.39 -20.36
CA ASP A 116 -3.20 28.69 -19.95
C ASP A 116 -3.69 29.57 -21.12
N CYS A 117 -3.98 28.98 -22.30
CA CYS A 117 -4.60 29.70 -23.42
C CYS A 117 -6.03 29.21 -23.69
N SER A 118 -6.95 29.53 -22.77
CA SER A 118 -8.39 29.65 -23.06
C SER A 118 -8.81 31.12 -23.00
N VAL A 119 -8.88 31.79 -24.15
CA VAL A 119 -9.74 32.98 -24.41
C VAL A 119 -10.27 32.90 -25.83
#